data_AF-A0A7Y9GGJ6-F1
#
_entry.id   AF-A0A7Y9GGJ6-F1
#
_cell.length_a   1.000
_cell.length_b   1.000
_cell.length_c   1.000
_cell.angle_alpha   90.00
_cell.angle_beta   90.00
_cell.angle_gamma   90.00
#
_symmetry.space_group_name_H-M   'P 1'
#
loop_
_entity.id
_entity.type
_entity.pdbx_description
1 polymer ?
#
loop_
_entity_poly.entity_id
_entity_poly.type
_entity_poly.pdbx_seq_one_letter_code
_entity_poly.pdbx_strand_id
1 'polypeptide(L)'
;METASTRGARPKLRATLDTLKPGDTLVIYKPDRIARSMKELLVLLEDELHASEVNLEILTGTCAGLHKPNGQTIADKMLFMVAAMAAEMERELIHERTMDGLAAANAQGRYGGRPPPSTTTPSPSLATAAHAANRSPRSPGT
;
A
#
# COMPACT_ATOMS: atom_id res chain seq x y z
N MET A 1 0.78 -14.85 -4.99
CA MET A 1 0.93 -13.62 -4.19
C MET A 1 0.28 -12.47 -4.92
N GLU A 2 -0.66 -11.77 -4.30
CA GLU A 2 -1.17 -10.49 -4.83
C GLU A 2 -0.29 -9.37 -4.25
N THR A 3 0.26 -8.51 -5.10
CA THR A 3 1.03 -7.34 -4.68
C THR A 3 0.29 -6.10 -5.16
N ALA A 4 -0.83 -5.77 -4.50
CA ALA A 4 -1.64 -4.62 -4.85
C ALA A 4 -0.99 -3.33 -4.29
N SER A 5 -0.17 -2.68 -5.12
CA SER A 5 0.50 -1.39 -4.85
C SER A 5 -0.42 -0.18 -5.06
N THR A 6 -1.72 -0.36 -5.25
CA THR A 6 -2.65 0.74 -5.53
C THR A 6 -3.87 0.58 -4.63
N ARG A 7 -4.59 1.66 -4.33
CA ARG A 7 -5.87 1.66 -3.57
C ARG A 7 -7.00 0.84 -4.25
N GLY A 8 -6.69 -0.24 -4.96
CA GLY A 8 -7.64 -1.12 -5.61
C GLY A 8 -8.19 -2.16 -4.64
N ALA A 9 -9.35 -2.72 -5.02
CA ALA A 9 -9.91 -3.89 -4.37
C ALA A 9 -8.87 -5.01 -4.32
N ARG A 10 -8.80 -5.75 -3.21
CA ARG A 10 -7.99 -6.97 -3.05
C ARG A 10 -8.89 -8.20 -3.27
N PRO A 11 -9.20 -8.57 -4.52
CA PRO A 11 -10.17 -9.62 -4.79
C PRO A 11 -9.74 -10.98 -4.23
N LYS A 12 -8.44 -11.30 -4.22
CA LYS A 12 -8.00 -12.60 -3.67
C LYS A 12 -8.11 -12.65 -2.16
N LEU A 13 -7.76 -11.56 -1.46
CA LEU A 13 -7.94 -11.50 -0.01
C LEU A 13 -9.41 -11.65 0.36
N ARG A 14 -10.31 -10.92 -0.32
CA ARG A 14 -11.75 -11.05 -0.11
C ARG A 14 -12.25 -12.46 -0.39
N ALA A 15 -11.91 -13.04 -1.53
CA ALA A 15 -12.30 -14.41 -1.85
C ALA A 15 -11.78 -15.41 -0.82
N THR A 16 -10.58 -15.21 -0.25
CA THR A 16 -10.09 -16.04 0.85
C THR A 16 -10.93 -15.85 2.10
N LEU A 17 -11.20 -14.61 2.52
CA LEU A 17 -12.03 -14.32 3.70
C LEU A 17 -13.44 -14.93 3.57
N ASP A 18 -14.07 -14.83 2.40
CA ASP A 18 -15.40 -15.39 2.12
C ASP A 18 -15.46 -16.92 2.22
N THR A 19 -14.31 -17.60 2.10
CA THR A 19 -14.24 -19.08 2.19
C THR A 19 -13.95 -19.59 3.60
N LEU A 20 -13.51 -18.73 4.51
CA LEU A 20 -13.14 -19.11 5.87
C LEU A 20 -14.38 -19.40 6.70
N LYS A 21 -14.25 -20.36 7.62
CA LYS A 21 -15.30 -20.76 8.55
C LYS A 21 -14.89 -20.44 10.00
N PRO A 22 -15.87 -20.33 10.91
CA PRO A 22 -15.59 -20.24 12.34
C PRO A 22 -14.60 -21.32 12.81
N GLY A 23 -13.55 -20.90 13.51
CA GLY A 23 -12.47 -21.76 14.00
C GLY A 23 -11.30 -21.95 13.03
N ASP A 24 -11.41 -21.52 11.76
CA ASP A 24 -10.29 -21.56 10.82
C ASP A 24 -9.17 -20.59 11.24
N THR A 25 -7.98 -20.77 10.66
CA THR A 25 -6.83 -19.90 10.91
C THR A 25 -6.29 -19.35 9.60
N LEU A 26 -6.34 -18.03 9.45
CA LEU A 26 -5.65 -17.34 8.38
C LEU A 26 -4.17 -17.20 8.74
N VAL A 27 -3.30 -17.88 8.00
CA VAL A 27 -1.85 -17.81 8.20
C VAL A 27 -1.23 -16.83 7.21
N ILE A 28 -0.45 -15.86 7.72
CA ILE A 28 0.27 -14.88 6.91
C ILE A 28 1.76 -14.88 7.25
N TYR A 29 2.60 -14.62 6.25
CA TYR A 29 4.05 -14.53 6.48
C TYR A 29 4.44 -13.27 7.25
N LYS A 30 3.96 -12.10 6.81
CA LYS A 30 4.20 -10.80 7.44
C LYS A 30 2.96 -9.89 7.34
N PRO A 31 2.75 -8.97 8.30
CA PRO A 31 1.59 -8.08 8.28
C PRO A 31 1.54 -7.13 7.06
N ASP A 32 2.71 -6.67 6.57
CA ASP A 32 2.81 -5.78 5.41
C ASP A 32 2.22 -6.36 4.12
N ARG A 33 1.97 -7.68 4.09
CA ARG A 33 1.39 -8.38 2.94
C ARG A 33 -0.12 -8.26 2.85
N ILE A 34 -0.79 -7.95 3.95
CA ILE A 34 -2.24 -7.88 4.04
C ILE A 34 -2.75 -6.50 4.46
N ALA A 35 -1.90 -5.66 5.05
CA ALA A 35 -2.26 -4.33 5.52
C ALA A 35 -1.11 -3.34 5.27
N ARG A 36 -1.45 -2.10 4.90
CA ARG A 36 -0.45 -1.03 4.67
C ARG A 36 -0.18 -0.20 5.93
N SER A 37 -0.94 -0.42 6.99
CA SER A 37 -0.79 0.23 8.28
C SER A 37 -1.24 -0.71 9.40
N MET A 38 -0.76 -0.46 10.62
CA MET A 38 -1.21 -1.21 11.80
C MET A 38 -2.71 -1.02 12.06
N LYS A 39 -3.26 0.16 11.76
CA LYS A 39 -4.69 0.42 11.82
C LYS A 39 -5.49 -0.47 10.85
N GLU A 40 -5.04 -0.55 9.59
CA GLU A 40 -5.68 -1.42 8.59
C GLU A 40 -5.62 -2.90 9.01
N LEU A 41 -4.53 -3.32 9.64
CA LEU A 41 -4.39 -4.67 10.19
C LEU A 41 -5.36 -4.93 11.34
N LEU A 42 -5.48 -3.98 12.28
CA LEU A 42 -6.37 -4.09 13.43
C LEU A 42 -7.84 -4.14 13.01
N VAL A 43 -8.23 -3.29 12.07
CA VAL A 43 -9.59 -3.29 11.50
C VAL A 43 -9.89 -4.64 10.83
N LEU A 44 -8.96 -5.16 10.01
CA LEU A 44 -9.13 -6.48 9.39
C LEU A 44 -9.27 -7.59 10.46
N LEU A 45 -8.46 -7.53 11.50
CA LEU A 45 -8.46 -8.52 12.56
C LEU A 45 -9.79 -8.53 13.33
N GLU A 46 -10.29 -7.37 13.76
CA GLU A 46 -11.52 -7.29 14.55
C GLU A 46 -12.78 -7.46 13.69
N ASP A 47 -12.89 -6.71 12.59
CA ASP A 47 -14.15 -6.59 11.84
C ASP A 47 -14.40 -7.76 10.87
N GLU A 48 -13.34 -8.40 10.36
CA GLU A 48 -13.47 -9.48 9.37
C GLU A 48 -13.18 -10.85 9.98
N LEU A 49 -12.05 -10.99 10.71
CA LEU A 49 -11.62 -12.28 11.24
C LEU A 49 -12.32 -12.61 12.56
N HIS A 50 -12.21 -11.76 13.58
CA HIS A 50 -12.79 -12.06 14.89
C HIS A 50 -14.32 -12.06 14.87
N ALA A 51 -14.95 -11.16 14.12
CA ALA A 51 -16.40 -11.17 13.91
C ALA A 51 -16.91 -12.50 13.31
N SER A 52 -16.06 -13.20 12.55
CA SER A 52 -16.34 -14.50 11.93
C SER A 52 -15.77 -15.69 12.73
N GLU A 53 -15.28 -15.46 13.95
CA GLU A 53 -14.60 -16.44 14.81
C GLU A 53 -13.36 -17.12 14.17
N VAL A 54 -12.65 -16.38 13.30
CA VAL A 54 -11.43 -16.85 12.62
C VAL A 54 -10.19 -16.37 13.35
N ASN A 55 -9.17 -17.23 13.44
CA ASN A 55 -7.87 -16.90 14.02
C ASN A 55 -6.93 -16.28 12.98
N LEU A 56 -5.98 -15.47 13.42
CA LEU A 56 -4.88 -14.96 12.60
C LEU A 56 -3.55 -15.46 13.14
N GLU A 57 -2.74 -16.11 12.31
CA GLU A 57 -1.36 -16.45 12.65
C GLU A 57 -0.38 -15.66 11.80
N ILE A 58 0.51 -14.92 12.45
CA ILE A 58 1.55 -14.14 11.80
C ILE A 58 2.89 -14.82 12.05
N LEU A 59 3.52 -15.32 10.98
CA LEU A 59 4.75 -16.12 11.09
C LEU A 59 5.98 -15.27 11.47
N THR A 60 6.06 -14.02 11.01
CA THR A 60 7.20 -13.14 11.30
C THR A 60 6.83 -11.65 11.18
N GLY A 61 7.66 -10.79 11.77
CA GLY A 61 7.47 -9.34 11.81
C GLY A 61 6.72 -8.86 13.05
N THR A 62 6.19 -7.65 12.97
CA THR A 62 5.42 -7.04 14.06
C THR A 62 4.16 -7.86 14.35
N CYS A 63 3.85 -8.06 15.63
CA CYS A 63 2.73 -8.89 16.08
C CYS A 63 2.81 -10.37 15.60
N ALA A 64 4.01 -10.90 15.36
CA ALA A 64 4.19 -12.34 15.13
C ALA A 64 3.57 -13.16 16.27
N GLY A 65 2.86 -14.23 15.93
CA GLY A 65 2.10 -15.05 16.87
C GLY A 65 0.69 -15.36 16.41
N LEU A 66 -0.02 -16.11 17.25
CA LEU A 66 -1.39 -16.55 17.03
C LEU A 66 -2.36 -15.63 17.78
N HIS A 67 -3.28 -15.03 17.03
CA HIS A 67 -4.32 -14.13 17.51
C HIS A 67 -5.67 -14.82 17.38
N LYS A 68 -6.37 -14.96 18.50
CA LYS A 68 -7.67 -15.65 18.57
C LYS A 68 -8.78 -14.66 18.93
N PRO A 69 -10.01 -14.85 18.44
CA PRO A 69 -11.16 -14.02 18.82
C PRO A 69 -11.45 -14.08 20.33
N ASN A 70 -11.35 -15.27 20.92
CA ASN A 70 -11.81 -15.54 22.30
C ASN A 70 -10.65 -15.85 23.26
N GLY A 71 -9.43 -15.97 22.75
CA GLY A 71 -8.24 -16.37 23.51
C GLY A 71 -7.30 -15.23 23.87
N GLN A 72 -7.61 -14.00 23.45
CA GLN A 72 -6.76 -12.85 23.74
C GLN A 72 -6.82 -12.50 25.22
N THR A 73 -5.65 -12.49 25.83
CA THR A 73 -5.47 -11.75 27.08
C THR A 73 -5.62 -10.26 26.77
N ILE A 74 -6.04 -9.47 27.77
CA ILE A 74 -6.11 -8.00 27.66
C ILE A 74 -4.79 -7.40 27.12
N ALA A 75 -3.67 -8.09 27.35
CA ALA A 75 -2.34 -7.71 26.87
C ALA A 75 -2.22 -7.69 25.33
N ASP A 76 -2.79 -8.66 24.61
CA ASP A 76 -2.69 -8.74 23.15
C ASP A 76 -3.44 -7.57 22.50
N LYS A 77 -4.66 -7.31 22.96
CA LYS A 77 -5.46 -6.15 22.53
C LYS A 77 -4.75 -4.83 22.83
N MET A 78 -4.18 -4.69 24.02
CA MET A 78 -3.40 -3.51 24.39
C MET A 78 -2.17 -3.33 23.51
N LEU A 79 -1.43 -4.41 23.22
CA LEU A 79 -0.25 -4.36 22.35
C LEU A 79 -0.62 -3.85 20.95
N PHE A 80 -1.72 -4.35 20.39
CA PHE A 80 -2.22 -3.88 19.09
C PHE A 80 -2.66 -2.42 19.14
N MET A 81 -3.41 -2.00 20.18
CA MET A 81 -3.84 -0.61 20.32
C MET A 81 -2.65 0.33 20.44
N VAL A 82 -1.64 0.00 21.25
CA VAL A 82 -0.42 0.79 21.41
C VAL A 82 0.36 0.85 20.09
N ALA A 83 0.50 -0.28 19.39
CA ALA A 83 1.17 -0.31 18.10
C ALA A 83 0.43 0.51 17.03
N ALA A 84 -0.90 0.48 17.02
CA ALA A 84 -1.72 1.29 16.13
C ALA A 84 -1.58 2.79 16.44
N MET A 85 -1.62 3.19 17.71
CA MET A 85 -1.42 4.59 18.11
C MET A 85 -0.01 5.08 17.78
N ALA A 86 1.02 4.27 18.01
CA ALA A 86 2.40 4.62 17.67
C ALA A 86 2.58 4.83 16.16
N ALA A 87 1.98 3.95 15.35
CA ALA A 87 2.03 4.07 13.89
C ALA A 87 1.32 5.34 13.37
N GLU A 88 0.17 5.69 13.95
CA GLU A 88 -0.54 6.94 13.60
C GLU A 88 0.26 8.18 14.04
N MET A 89 0.85 8.16 15.23
CA MET A 89 1.71 9.25 15.71
C MET A 89 2.92 9.45 14.80
N GLU A 90 3.61 8.38 14.41
CA GLU A 90 4.75 8.47 13.48
C GLU A 90 4.34 9.05 12.13
N ARG A 91 3.19 8.62 11.60
CA ARG A 91 2.63 9.14 10.34
C ARG A 91 2.34 10.64 10.44
N GLU A 92 1.75 11.09 11.54
CA GLU A 92 1.45 12.51 11.77
C GLU A 92 2.74 13.34 11.88
N LEU A 93 3.74 12.85 12.64
CA LEU A 93 5.04 13.53 12.76
C LEU A 93 5.78 13.64 11.42
N ILE A 94 5.72 12.60 10.58
CA ILE A 94 6.29 12.66 9.22
C ILE A 94 5.54 13.71 8.38
N HIS A 95 4.22 13.77 8.50
CA HIS A 95 3.41 14.73 7.78
C HIS A 95 3.75 16.17 8.19
N GLU A 96 3.75 16.45 9.49
CA GLU A 96 4.09 17.76 10.06
C GLU A 96 5.47 18.24 9.59
N ARG A 97 6.50 17.40 9.74
CA ARG A 97 7.87 17.72 9.29
C ARG A 97 7.95 17.99 7.79
N THR A 98 7.17 17.27 6.99
CA THR A 98 7.12 17.50 5.53
C THR A 98 6.50 18.86 5.22
N MET A 99 5.42 19.22 5.92
CA MET A 99 4.76 20.52 5.75
C MET A 99 5.66 21.68 6.19
N ASP A 100 6.37 21.55 7.31
CA ASP A 100 7.35 22.53 7.77
C ASP A 100 8.48 22.73 6.75
N GLY A 101 9.00 21.62 6.20
CA GLY A 101 10.02 21.66 5.16
C GLY A 101 9.54 22.35 3.88
N LEU A 102 8.30 22.10 3.46
CA LEU A 102 7.67 22.77 2.31
C LEU A 102 7.46 24.27 2.57
N ALA A 103 7.00 24.64 3.77
CA ALA A 103 6.84 26.03 4.16
C ALA A 103 8.17 26.79 4.13
N ALA A 104 9.24 26.20 4.68
CA ALA A 104 10.58 26.77 4.64
C ALA A 104 11.13 26.89 3.20
N ALA A 105 10.91 25.89 2.34
CA ALA A 105 11.31 25.95 0.93
C ALA A 105 10.55 27.05 0.15
N ASN A 106 9.24 27.18 0.38
CA ASN A 106 8.42 28.22 -0.21
C ASN A 106 8.87 29.63 0.21
N ALA A 107 9.21 29.83 1.49
CA ALA A 107 9.77 31.09 1.98
C ALA A 107 11.10 31.46 1.31
N GLN A 108 11.85 30.47 0.82
CA GLN A 108 13.08 30.65 0.05
C GLN A 108 12.83 30.72 -1.48
N GLY A 109 11.57 30.84 -1.91
CA GLY A 109 11.18 30.94 -3.32
C GLY A 109 11.25 29.62 -4.10
N ARG A 110 11.44 28.47 -3.43
CA ARG A 110 11.44 27.15 -4.07
C ARG A 110 10.04 26.54 -3.97
N TYR A 111 9.27 26.69 -5.04
CA TYR A 111 7.95 26.08 -5.18
C TYR A 111 8.11 24.70 -5.86
N GLY A 112 7.93 23.63 -5.09
CA GLY A 112 7.94 22.27 -5.64
C GLY A 112 6.76 22.02 -6.61
N GLY A 113 6.77 20.86 -7.28
CA GLY A 113 5.69 20.45 -8.20
C GLY A 113 6.17 20.23 -9.64
N ARG A 114 5.24 19.87 -10.53
CA ARG A 114 5.54 19.68 -11.96
C ARG A 114 5.87 21.04 -12.59
N PRO A 115 7.00 21.19 -13.31
CA PRO A 115 7.30 22.42 -14.03
C PRO A 115 6.15 22.81 -14.97
N PRO A 116 5.88 24.12 -15.12
CA PRO A 116 4.83 24.57 -16.04
C PRO A 116 5.15 24.09 -17.46
N PRO A 117 4.13 23.73 -18.26
CA PRO A 117 4.34 23.35 -19.65
C PRO A 117 5.02 24.50 -20.40
N SER A 118 6.08 24.17 -21.14
CA SER A 118 6.76 25.14 -22.01
C SER A 118 5.77 25.68 -23.04
N THR A 119 5.66 27.00 -23.14
CA THR A 119 4.84 27.68 -24.16
C THR A 119 5.37 27.48 -25.59
N THR A 120 6.52 26.82 -25.74
CA THR A 120 7.15 26.47 -27.02
C THR A 120 7.27 24.96 -27.17
N THR A 121 6.16 24.24 -27.14
CA THR A 121 6.09 22.88 -27.69
C THR A 121 4.66 22.61 -28.15
N PRO A 122 4.41 22.39 -29.45
CA PRO A 122 3.06 22.04 -29.91
C PRO A 122 2.63 20.71 -29.28
N SER A 123 1.34 20.65 -28.93
CA SER A 123 0.61 19.55 -28.31
C SER A 123 1.04 18.14 -28.80
N PRO A 124 1.20 17.15 -27.90
CA PRO A 124 1.50 15.76 -28.26
C PRO A 124 0.23 15.01 -28.67
N SER A 125 -0.59 15.55 -29.56
CA SER A 125 -1.70 14.82 -30.19
C SER A 125 -1.33 14.17 -31.53
N LEU A 126 -0.04 14.14 -31.89
CA LEU A 126 0.47 13.52 -33.13
C LEU A 126 1.76 12.70 -32.91
N ALA A 127 1.84 11.93 -31.81
CA ALA A 127 2.98 11.02 -31.56
C ALA A 127 2.74 9.56 -32.00
N THR A 128 1.77 9.31 -32.90
CA THR A 128 1.43 7.94 -33.37
C THR A 128 1.60 7.73 -34.87
N ALA A 129 2.50 8.45 -35.55
CA ALA A 129 2.69 8.28 -37.00
C ALA A 129 4.14 8.35 -37.53
N ALA A 130 5.17 8.17 -36.68
CA ALA A 130 6.57 8.37 -37.11
C ALA A 130 7.53 7.17 -36.90
N HIS A 131 7.03 5.92 -36.90
CA HIS A 131 7.92 4.74 -36.92
C HIS A 131 7.56 3.65 -37.95
N ALA A 132 6.88 4.02 -39.05
CA ALA A 132 6.56 3.10 -40.14
C ALA A 132 7.31 3.39 -41.45
N ALA A 133 8.44 4.13 -41.42
CA ALA A 133 9.15 4.55 -42.63
C ALA A 133 10.65 4.20 -42.66
N ASN A 134 11.11 3.18 -41.93
CA ASN A 134 12.45 2.60 -42.14
C ASN A 134 12.37 1.24 -42.83
N ARG A 135 11.89 1.24 -44.08
CA ARG A 135 12.16 0.18 -45.05
C ARG A 135 12.38 0.84 -46.41
N SER A 136 13.65 0.99 -46.78
CA SER A 136 14.05 1.02 -48.19
C SER A 136 15.31 0.17 -48.39
N PRO A 137 15.48 -0.40 -49.59
CA PRO A 137 16.02 -1.73 -49.78
C PRO A 137 17.51 -1.74 -50.11
N ARG A 138 18.16 -2.88 -49.80
CA ARG A 138 19.49 -3.24 -50.29
C ARG A 138 19.57 -3.06 -51.82
N SER A 139 20.57 -2.34 -52.31
CA SER A 139 21.04 -2.43 -53.69
C SER A 139 22.14 -3.51 -53.80
N PRO A 140 22.18 -4.28 -54.91
CA PRO A 140 23.18 -5.33 -55.12
C PRO A 140 24.50 -4.75 -55.65
N GLY A 141 25.59 -5.43 -55.33
CA GLY A 141 26.95 -5.05 -55.71
C GLY A 141 27.26 -5.19 -57.19
N THR A 142 28.45 -4.70 -57.53
CA THR A 142 29.27 -5.16 -58.65
C THR A 142 30.68 -5.32 -58.10
#